data_AF-A0A7K3PR43-F1
#
_entry.id   AF-A0A7K3PR43-F1
#
_cell.length_a   1.000
_cell.length_b   1.000
_cell.length_c   1.000
_cell.angle_alpha   90.00
_cell.angle_beta   90.00
_cell.angle_gamma   90.00
#
_symmetry.space_group_name_H-M   'P 1'
#
loop_
_entity.id
_entity.type
_entity.pdbx_description
1 polymer ?
#
loop_
_entity_poly.entity_id
_entity_poly.type
_entity_poly.pdbx_seq_one_letter_code
_entity_poly.pdbx_strand_id
1 'polypeptide(L)' 'MTALESRVGLREYLGYWIGTVPVRVIAVAAVVLAWRPWATVTTAGQAVPLVGAIAFAAWAAPSLDRRPSVAA' A
#
# COMPACT_ATOMS: atom_id res chain seq x y z
N MET A 1 28.21 7.86 -1.02
CA MET A 1 26.98 8.20 -1.74
C MET A 1 26.91 9.70 -1.91
N THR A 2 26.76 10.17 -3.14
CA THR A 2 26.59 11.59 -3.45
C THR A 2 25.11 11.99 -3.29
N ALA A 3 24.85 13.28 -3.03
CA ALA A 3 23.47 13.77 -2.87
C ALA A 3 22.60 13.54 -4.13
N LEU A 4 23.22 13.45 -5.31
CA LEU A 4 22.55 13.16 -6.58
C LEU A 4 22.08 11.69 -6.65
N GLU A 5 22.94 10.74 -6.26
CA GLU A 5 22.60 9.30 -6.20
C GLU A 5 21.42 9.04 -5.25
N SER A 6 21.39 9.70 -4.10
CA SER A 6 20.28 9.57 -3.13
C SER A 6 18.94 10.05 -3.70
N ARG A 7 18.94 11.14 -4.49
CA ARG A 7 17.72 11.66 -5.13
C ARG A 7 17.22 10.75 -6.25
N VAL A 8 18.14 10.16 -7.02
CA VAL A 8 17.78 9.19 -8.08
C VAL A 8 17.16 7.95 -7.46
N GLY A 9 17.76 7.38 -6.41
CA GLY A 9 17.21 6.23 -5.70
C GLY A 9 15.85 6.52 -5.06
N LEU A 10 15.65 7.71 -4.49
CA LEU A 10 14.35 8.13 -3.94
C LEU A 10 13.29 8.25 -5.05
N ARG A 11 13.64 8.80 -6.21
CA ARG A 11 12.72 8.95 -7.35
C ARG A 11 12.31 7.60 -7.92
N GLU A 12 13.24 6.66 -8.07
CA GLU A 12 12.92 5.29 -8.49
C GLU A 12 12.04 4.57 -7.46
N TYR A 13 12.37 4.70 -6.18
CA TYR A 13 11.56 4.15 -5.10
C TYR A 13 10.13 4.73 -5.08
N LEU A 14 9.99 6.05 -5.27
CA LEU A 14 8.69 6.71 -5.38
C LEU A 14 7.93 6.27 -6.65
N GLY A 15 8.62 6.09 -7.78
CA GLY A 15 8.02 5.59 -9.02
C GLY A 15 7.48 4.17 -8.87
N TYR A 16 8.22 3.29 -8.18
CA TYR A 16 7.75 1.96 -7.80
C TYR A 16 6.55 2.02 -6.84
N TRP A 17 6.61 2.91 -5.85
CA TRP A 17 5.50 3.10 -4.91
C TRP A 17 4.23 3.56 -5.61
N ILE A 18 4.32 4.54 -6.52
CA ILE A 18 3.20 5.04 -7.33
C ILE A 18 2.62 3.92 -8.19
N GLY A 19 3.47 3.09 -8.81
CA GLY A 19 3.03 1.95 -9.62
C GLY A 19 2.22 0.89 -8.83
N THR A 20 2.41 0.82 -7.51
CA THR A 20 1.72 -0.14 -6.63
C THR A 20 0.52 0.46 -5.87
N VAL A 21 0.31 1.79 -5.95
CA VAL A 21 -0.83 2.47 -5.32
C VAL A 21 -2.18 1.85 -5.70
N PRO A 22 -2.49 1.56 -6.99
CA PRO A 22 -3.81 1.02 -7.34
C PRO A 22 -4.13 -0.30 -6.65
N VAL A 23 -3.16 -1.23 -6.60
CA VAL A 23 -3.34 -2.55 -5.96
C VAL A 23 -3.55 -2.40 -4.45
N ARG A 24 -2.80 -1.50 -3.81
CA ARG A 24 -2.96 -1.16 -2.39
C ARG A 24 -4.33 -0.58 -2.08
N VAL A 25 -4.83 0.31 -2.93
CA VAL A 25 -6.18 0.88 -2.81
C VAL A 25 -7.24 -0.21 -2.92
N ILE A 26 -7.10 -1.15 -3.85
CA ILE A 26 -8.03 -2.29 -3.99
C ILE A 26 -8.01 -3.17 -2.74
N ALA A 27 -6.82 -3.49 -2.21
CA ALA A 27 -6.69 -4.28 -0.99
C ALA A 27 -7.37 -3.61 0.21
N VAL A 28 -7.18 -2.30 0.38
CA VAL A 28 -7.84 -1.51 1.41
C VAL A 28 -9.36 -1.50 1.22
N ALA A 29 -9.83 -1.27 -0.01
CA ALA A 29 -11.25 -1.26 -0.32
C ALA A 29 -11.91 -2.62 -0.01
N ALA A 30 -11.25 -3.73 -0.33
CA ALA A 30 -11.73 -5.07 -0.03
C ALA A 30 -11.89 -5.30 1.49
N VAL A 31 -10.92 -4.88 2.30
CA VAL A 31 -11.00 -4.98 3.77
C VAL A 31 -12.15 -4.13 4.32
N VAL A 32 -12.27 -2.89 3.86
CA VAL A 32 -13.34 -1.96 4.30
C VAL A 32 -14.71 -2.51 3.93
N LEU A 33 -14.87 -3.02 2.70
CA LEU A 33 -16.12 -3.61 2.25
C LEU A 33 -16.47 -4.90 2.98
N ALA A 34 -15.48 -5.76 3.27
CA ALA A 34 -15.69 -7.02 3.99
C ALA A 34 -16.10 -6.79 5.44
N TRP A 35 -15.48 -5.82 6.12
CA TRP A 35 -15.75 -5.56 7.53
C TRP A 35 -16.98 -4.66 7.76
N ARG A 36 -17.35 -3.82 6.77
CA ARG A 36 -18.55 -2.96 6.83
C ARG A 36 -18.55 -2.05 8.07
N PRO A 37 -17.54 -1.19 8.25
CA PRO A 37 -17.36 -0.42 9.48
C PRO A 37 -18.53 0.52 9.79
N TRP A 38 -19.30 0.93 8.77
CA TRP A 38 -20.54 1.69 8.92
C TRP A 38 -21.63 0.95 9.72
N ALA A 39 -21.51 -0.36 9.91
CA ALA A 39 -22.43 -1.17 10.70
C ALA A 39 -21.85 -1.60 12.06
N THR A 40 -20.53 -1.52 12.26
CA THR A 40 -19.83 -2.16 13.39
C THR A 40 -19.02 -1.18 14.25
N VAL A 41 -18.72 0.02 13.74
CA VAL A 41 -17.92 1.02 14.46
C VAL A 41 -18.82 2.17 14.90
N THR A 42 -19.11 2.24 16.19
CA THR A 42 -19.90 3.34 16.78
C THR A 42 -19.07 4.30 17.63
N THR A 43 -17.82 3.93 17.93
CA THR A 43 -16.89 4.72 18.75
C THR A 43 -15.48 4.69 18.17
N ALA A 44 -14.68 5.70 18.52
CA ALA A 44 -13.29 5.80 18.05
C ALA A 44 -12.44 4.59 18.46
N GLY A 45 -12.65 4.03 19.66
CA GLY A 45 -11.92 2.85 20.14
C GLY A 45 -12.15 1.60 19.28
N GLN A 46 -13.36 1.44 18.74
CA GLN A 46 -13.70 0.31 17.85
C GLN A 46 -13.07 0.43 16.46
N ALA A 47 -12.64 1.63 16.06
CA ALA A 47 -11.98 1.86 14.77
C ALA A 47 -10.51 1.44 14.76
N VAL A 48 -9.86 1.31 15.93
CA VAL A 48 -8.42 0.97 16.04
C VAL A 48 -8.06 -0.32 15.28
N PRO A 49 -8.76 -1.45 15.47
CA PRO A 49 -8.46 -2.66 14.72
C PRO A 49 -8.69 -2.51 13.20
N LEU A 50 -9.60 -1.63 12.77
CA LEU A 50 -9.85 -1.32 11.34
C LEU A 50 -8.70 -0.58 10.72
N VAL A 51 -8.21 0.44 11.40
CA VAL A 51 -7.04 1.18 10.96
C VAL A 51 -5.83 0.24 10.86
N GLY A 52 -5.66 -0.66 11.84
CA GLY A 52 -4.62 -1.69 11.81
C GLY A 52 -4.75 -2.63 10.60
N ALA A 53 -5.94 -3.16 10.35
CA ALA A 53 -6.19 -4.05 9.20
C ALA A 53 -5.98 -3.36 7.86
N ILE A 54 -6.40 -2.08 7.72
CA ILE A 54 -6.16 -1.26 6.53
C ILE A 54 -4.68 -1.03 6.29
N ALA A 55 -3.94 -0.65 7.34
CA ALA A 55 -2.50 -0.43 7.25
C ALA A 55 -1.77 -1.73 6.85
N PHE A 56 -2.17 -2.86 7.46
CA PHE A 56 -1.63 -4.17 7.13
C PHE A 56 -1.92 -4.56 5.68
N ALA A 57 -3.15 -4.38 5.20
CA ALA A 57 -3.52 -4.70 3.83
C ALA A 57 -2.79 -3.84 2.80
N ALA A 58 -2.62 -2.54 3.07
CA ALA A 58 -1.84 -1.64 2.22
C ALA A 58 -0.35 -2.04 2.19
N TRP A 59 0.19 -2.53 3.31
CA TRP A 59 1.57 -2.97 3.41
C TRP A 59 1.80 -4.33 2.72
N ALA A 60 0.93 -5.30 2.99
CA ALA A 60 1.01 -6.67 2.48
C ALA A 60 0.55 -6.82 1.02
N ALA A 61 -0.08 -5.78 0.44
CA ALA A 61 -0.51 -5.80 -0.94
C ALA A 61 0.68 -6.15 -1.87
N PRO A 62 0.50 -7.13 -2.77
CA PRO A 62 1.58 -7.59 -3.62
C PRO A 62 2.09 -6.43 -4.46
N SER A 63 3.39 -6.21 -4.37
CA SER A 63 4.09 -5.31 -5.27
C SER A 63 4.14 -5.92 -6.66
N LEU A 64 3.99 -5.09 -7.69
CA LEU A 64 4.28 -5.49 -9.06
C LEU A 64 5.73 -5.94 -9.13
N ASP A 65 5.94 -7.25 -9.23
CA ASP A 65 7.25 -7.86 -9.39
C ASP A 65 7.77 -7.52 -10.80
N ARG A 66 8.26 -6.29 -10.98
CA ARG A 66 9.05 -5.91 -12.16
C ARG A 66 10.45 -6.48 -11.96
N ARG A 67 10.58 -7.80 -12.00
CA ARG A 67 11.87 -8.38 -12.36
C ARG A 67 12.22 -7.80 -13.73
N PRO A 68 13.42 -7.23 -13.92
CA PRO A 68 13.85 -6.88 -15.27
C PRO A 68 13.70 -8.15 -16.10
N SER A 69 12.89 -8.09 -17.15
CA SER A 69 12.83 -9.18 -18.11
C SER A 69 14.27 -9.35 -18.60
N VAL A 70 14.82 -10.55 -18.41
CA VAL A 70 16.07 -10.96 -19.05
C VAL A 70 15.77 -11.22 -20.53
N ALA A 71 15.29 -10.18 -21.21
CA ALA A 71 14.95 -10.10 -22.62
C ALA A 71 14.89 -8.59 -22.93
N ALA A 72 15.67 -8.02 -23.85
CA ALA A 72 16.60 -8.56 -24.84
C ALA A 72 17.67 -7.51 -25.14
#